data_AF-A0A3D5CVP2-F1
#
_entry.id   AF-A0A3D5CVP2-F1
#
_cell.length_a   1.000
_cell.length_b   1.000
_cell.length_c   1.000
_cell.angle_alpha   90.00
_cell.angle_beta   90.00
_cell.angle_gamma   90.00
#
_symmetry.space_group_name_H-M   'P 1'
#
loop_
_entity.id
_entity.type
_entity.pdbx_description
1 polymer ?
#
loop_
_entity_poly.entity_id
_entity_poly.type
_entity_poly.pdbx_seq_one_letter_code
_entity_poly.pdbx_strand_id
1 'polypeptide(L)' 'ILGFSFNTDSVKTELSNISNVMNQYLDGLNTGTVDPDETLPKLKDALDKAGYDKVLKEMQKQYD' A
#
# COMPACT_ATOMS: atom_id res chain seq x y z
N ILE A 1 -15.64 3.09 10.98
CA ILE A 1 -16.16 3.69 12.24
C ILE A 1 -15.33 4.93 12.56
N LEU A 2 -15.97 6.03 12.96
CA LEU A 2 -15.24 7.19 13.49
C LEU A 2 -14.56 6.78 14.81
N GLY A 3 -13.23 6.82 14.86
CA GLY A 3 -12.46 6.45 16.05
C GLY A 3 -11.60 5.18 15.93
N PHE A 4 -11.67 4.44 14.81
CA PHE A 4 -10.68 3.39 14.54
C PHE A 4 -9.29 4.01 14.33
N SER A 5 -8.31 3.51 15.06
CA SER A 5 -6.90 3.89 14.91
C SER A 5 -6.07 2.63 14.78
N PHE A 6 -5.47 2.43 13.62
CA PHE A 6 -4.68 1.24 13.32
C PHE A 6 -3.38 1.24 14.13
N ASN A 7 -3.15 0.20 14.94
CA ASN A 7 -1.87 -0.04 15.58
C ASN A 7 -0.89 -0.64 14.56
N THR A 8 0.19 0.09 14.28
CA THR A 8 1.17 -0.25 13.25
C THR A 8 2.34 -1.07 13.76
N ASP A 9 2.48 -1.31 15.07
CA ASP A 9 3.68 -1.86 15.71
C ASP A 9 4.16 -3.18 15.08
N SER A 10 3.24 -4.06 14.70
CA SER A 10 3.53 -5.37 14.10
C SER A 10 3.88 -5.34 12.61
N VAL A 11 3.67 -4.19 11.94
CA VAL A 11 3.78 -4.04 10.48
C VAL A 11 4.54 -2.78 10.04
N LYS A 12 5.34 -2.16 10.93
CA LYS A 12 6.07 -0.91 10.63
C LYS A 12 6.97 -1.02 9.40
N THR A 13 7.69 -2.14 9.27
CA THR A 13 8.60 -2.37 8.14
C THR A 13 7.86 -2.42 6.81
N GLU A 14 6.73 -3.15 6.76
CA GLU A 14 5.91 -3.25 5.56
C GLU A 14 5.31 -1.91 5.18
N LEU A 15 4.86 -1.11 6.14
CA LEU A 15 4.37 0.25 5.88
C LEU A 15 5.45 1.16 5.28
N SER A 16 6.70 1.08 5.76
CA SER A 16 7.81 1.81 5.15
C SER A 16 8.08 1.37 3.71
N ASN A 17 8.09 0.06 3.46
CA ASN A 17 8.29 -0.48 2.12
C ASN A 17 7.16 -0.08 1.15
N ILE A 18 5.91 -0.17 1.60
CA ILE A 18 4.73 0.25 0.83
C ILE A 18 4.80 1.73 0.51
N SER A 19 5.15 2.58 1.48
CA SER A 19 5.31 4.03 1.25
C SER A 19 6.34 4.31 0.15
N ASN A 20 7.49 3.63 0.20
CA ASN A 20 8.52 3.77 -0.83
C ASN A 20 8.04 3.34 -2.22
N VAL A 21 7.27 2.26 -2.32
CA VAL A 21 6.65 1.85 -3.58
C VAL A 21 5.66 2.91 -4.03
N MET A 22 4.74 3.35 -3.19
CA MET A 22 3.72 4.34 -3.57
C MET A 22 4.34 5.64 -4.10
N ASN A 23 5.43 6.13 -3.48
CA ASN A 23 6.15 7.32 -3.94
C ASN A 23 6.75 7.18 -5.36
N GLN A 24 7.03 5.96 -5.82
CA GLN A 24 7.60 5.72 -7.15
C GLN A 24 6.54 5.73 -8.26
N TYR A 25 5.27 5.45 -7.93
CA TYR A 25 4.23 5.22 -8.93
C TYR A 25 3.10 6.24 -8.91
N LEU A 26 2.76 6.80 -7.74
CA LEU A 26 1.54 7.59 -7.56
C LEU A 26 1.53 8.89 -8.35
N ASP A 27 2.64 9.64 -8.40
CA ASP A 27 2.66 10.93 -9.10
C ASP A 27 2.32 10.77 -10.58
N GLY A 28 2.87 9.73 -11.22
CA GLY A 28 2.58 9.41 -12.62
C GLY A 28 1.12 9.05 -12.84
N LEU A 29 0.60 8.14 -12.00
CA LEU A 29 -0.78 7.65 -12.08
C LEU A 29 -1.81 8.75 -11.78
N ASN A 30 -1.58 9.58 -10.77
CA ASN A 30 -2.50 10.63 -10.34
C ASN A 30 -2.56 11.80 -11.33
N THR A 31 -1.47 12.08 -12.03
CA THR A 31 -1.39 13.15 -13.04
C THR A 31 -1.76 12.69 -14.44
N GLY A 32 -1.89 11.37 -14.66
CA GLY A 32 -2.14 10.79 -15.98
C GLY A 32 -0.94 10.87 -16.92
N THR A 33 0.28 11.01 -16.39
CA THR A 33 1.52 11.10 -17.20
C THR A 33 2.09 9.73 -17.60
N VAL A 34 1.54 8.65 -17.06
CA VAL A 34 1.86 7.25 -17.40
C VAL A 34 0.60 6.48 -17.77
N ASP A 35 0.74 5.44 -18.60
CA ASP A 35 -0.37 4.57 -18.96
C ASP A 35 -0.79 3.70 -17.75
N PRO A 36 -2.04 3.79 -17.27
CA PRO A 36 -2.53 2.98 -16.16
C PRO A 36 -2.58 1.48 -16.48
N ASP A 37 -2.85 1.08 -17.74
CA ASP A 37 -2.98 -0.32 -18.12
C ASP A 37 -1.64 -1.06 -18.00
N GLU A 38 -0.53 -0.34 -18.19
CA GLU A 38 0.81 -0.89 -17.97
C GLU A 38 1.33 -0.69 -16.54
N THR A 39 0.96 0.42 -15.90
CA THR A 39 1.59 0.85 -14.65
C THR A 39 0.90 0.28 -13.41
N LEU A 40 -0.42 0.13 -13.42
CA LEU A 40 -1.17 -0.46 -12.30
C LEU A 40 -0.77 -1.91 -12.01
N PRO A 41 -0.56 -2.79 -13.00
CA PRO A 41 -0.07 -4.15 -12.73
C PRO A 41 1.31 -4.17 -12.06
N LYS A 42 2.21 -3.26 -12.47
CA LYS A 42 3.57 -3.12 -11.87
C LYS A 42 3.49 -2.62 -10.44
N LEU A 43 2.66 -1.61 -10.18
CA LEU A 43 2.40 -1.11 -8.84
C LEU A 43 1.85 -2.23 -7.94
N LYS A 44 0.86 -2.99 -8.42
CA LYS A 44 0.27 -4.09 -7.65
C LYS A 44 1.32 -5.14 -7.25
N ASP A 45 2.11 -5.62 -8.21
CA ASP A 45 3.17 -6.60 -7.93
C ASP A 45 4.23 -6.03 -6.95
N ALA A 46 4.59 -4.76 -7.08
CA ALA A 46 5.50 -4.09 -6.15
C ALA A 46 4.92 -3.96 -4.73
N LEU A 47 3.63 -3.64 -4.60
CA LEU A 47 2.93 -3.56 -3.32
C LEU A 47 2.82 -4.94 -2.64
N ASP A 48 2.48 -5.97 -3.40
CA ASP A 48 2.40 -7.35 -2.90
C ASP A 48 3.77 -7.78 -2.32
N LYS A 49 4.87 -7.50 -3.04
CA LYS A 49 6.25 -7.74 -2.58
C LYS A 49 6.66 -6.88 -1.39
N ALA A 50 6.12 -5.66 -1.27
CA ALA A 50 6.38 -4.76 -0.15
C ALA A 50 5.66 -5.17 1.14
N GLY A 51 4.76 -6.17 1.09
CA GLY A 51 4.06 -6.70 2.24
C GLY A 51 2.63 -6.16 2.42
N TYR A 52 2.01 -5.66 1.33
CA TYR A 52 0.64 -5.14 1.36
C TYR A 52 -0.36 -6.13 1.99
N ASP A 53 -0.31 -7.40 1.60
CA ASP A 53 -1.20 -8.44 2.15
C ASP A 53 -1.07 -8.62 3.66
N LYS A 54 0.14 -8.43 4.22
CA LYS A 54 0.36 -8.55 5.66
C LYS A 54 -0.29 -7.38 6.40
N VAL A 55 -0.13 -6.16 5.89
CA VAL A 55 -0.77 -4.97 6.45
C VAL A 55 -2.29 -5.08 6.36
N LEU A 56 -2.83 -5.53 5.23
CA LEU A 56 -4.27 -5.71 5.04
C LEU A 56 -4.87 -6.71 6.04
N LYS A 57 -4.21 -7.86 6.23
CA LYS A 57 -4.64 -8.88 7.22
C LYS A 57 -4.61 -8.36 8.65
N GLU A 58 -3.56 -7.64 9.02
CA GLU A 58 -3.45 -7.06 10.37
C GLU A 58 -4.48 -5.96 10.60
N MET A 59 -4.74 -5.12 9.59
CA MET A 59 -5.78 -4.09 9.66
C MET A 59 -7.17 -4.71 9.81
N GLN A 60 -7.49 -5.76 9.04
CA GLN A 60 -8.76 -6.47 9.18
C GLN A 60 -8.91 -7.09 10.57
N LYS A 61 -7.86 -7.75 11.08
CA LYS A 61 -7.85 -8.34 12.42
C LYS A 61 -8.09 -7.31 13.54
N GLN A 62 -7.59 -6.09 13.39
CA GLN A 62 -7.82 -5.03 14.37
C GLN A 62 -9.19 -4.34 14.20
N TYR A 63 -9.81 -4.51 13.02
CA TYR A 63 -11.11 -3.94 12.70
C TYR A 63 -12.29 -4.83 13.13
N ASP A 64 -12.11 -6.15 13.05
CA ASP A 64 -13.06 -7.18 13.54
C ASP A 64 -13.15 -7.20 15.08
#